data_AF-A0A6C1SMR8-F1
#
_entry.id   AF-A0A6C1SMR8-F1
#
_cell.length_a   1.000
_cell.length_b   1.000
_cell.length_c   1.000
_cell.angle_alpha   90.00
_cell.angle_beta   90.00
_cell.angle_gamma   90.00
#
_symmetry.space_group_name_H-M   'P 1'
#
loop_
_entity.id
_entity.type
_entity.pdbx_description
1 polymer ?
#
loop_
_entity_poly.entity_id
_entity_poly.type
_entity_poly.pdbx_seq_one_letter_code
_entity_poly.pdbx_strand_id
1 'polypeptide(L)'
;MTGQRPLHYRAYAPPPLTASDRNQVEILFGGMPWRTERLTQAVFENLGYKARPLPPATRADLSRGRELADIGQCCPTSFTTGNLLNFLESEVARIGTQAVCDRYVYVTVGSCGACRFGQYHQS
;
A
#
# COMPACT_ATOMS: atom_id res chain seq x y z
N MET A 1 -3.50 33.24 28.65
CA MET A 1 -4.56 32.50 27.94
C MET A 1 -3.97 31.94 26.64
N THR A 2 -3.30 30.80 26.72
CA THR A 2 -2.75 30.10 25.55
C THR A 2 -3.87 29.25 24.93
N GLY A 3 -4.48 29.74 23.85
CA GLY A 3 -5.55 29.04 23.15
C GLY A 3 -5.03 27.72 22.58
N GLN A 4 -5.56 26.60 23.07
CA GLN A 4 -5.34 25.30 22.44
C GLN A 4 -5.98 25.32 21.05
N ARG A 5 -5.17 25.07 20.01
CA ARG A 5 -5.68 24.86 18.65
C ARG A 5 -6.70 23.72 18.65
N PRO A 6 -7.86 23.87 18.00
CA PRO A 6 -8.86 22.80 17.93
C PRO A 6 -8.26 21.54 17.28
N LEU A 7 -8.52 20.38 17.90
CA LEU A 7 -8.12 19.05 17.41
C LEU A 7 -9.03 18.65 16.24
N HIS A 8 -8.79 19.23 15.06
CA HIS A 8 -9.43 18.77 13.82
C HIS A 8 -8.72 17.51 13.31
N TYR A 9 -9.50 16.51 12.89
CA TYR A 9 -8.97 15.35 12.19
C TYR A 9 -8.17 15.79 10.95
N ARG A 10 -7.00 15.17 10.76
CA ARG A 10 -6.18 15.30 9.56
C ARG A 10 -5.87 13.91 9.06
N ALA A 11 -6.15 13.67 7.77
CA ALA A 11 -5.75 12.43 7.12
C ALA A 11 -4.23 12.27 7.20
N TYR A 12 -3.78 11.02 7.24
CA TYR A 12 -2.36 10.70 7.16
C TYR A 12 -1.78 11.20 5.84
N ALA A 13 -0.74 12.03 5.94
CA ALA A 13 0.01 12.53 4.80
C ALA A 13 1.37 11.82 4.76
N PRO A 14 1.54 10.76 3.94
CA PRO A 14 2.83 10.11 3.82
C PRO A 14 3.87 11.09 3.26
N PRO A 15 5.15 10.98 3.68
CA PRO A 15 6.23 11.72 3.05
C PRO A 15 6.33 11.34 1.56
N PRO A 16 6.71 12.28 0.68
CA PRO A 16 6.85 11.99 -0.74
C PRO A 16 8.00 11.00 -0.97
N LEU A 17 7.81 10.08 -1.92
CA LEU A 17 8.90 9.25 -2.44
C LEU A 17 9.84 10.13 -3.26
N THR A 18 11.10 10.25 -2.83
CA THR A 18 12.10 11.12 -3.47
C THR A 18 13.08 10.32 -4.32
N ALA A 19 13.85 11.01 -5.16
CA ALA A 19 14.87 10.38 -5.99
C ALA A 19 16.00 9.73 -5.16
N SER A 20 16.30 10.25 -3.96
CA SER A 20 17.30 9.66 -3.05
C SER A 20 16.88 8.31 -2.47
N ASP A 21 15.57 8.03 -2.44
CA ASP A 21 15.04 6.79 -1.90
C ASP A 21 15.18 5.62 -2.87
N ARG A 22 15.44 5.89 -4.16
CA ARG A 22 15.45 4.91 -5.27
C ARG A 22 16.26 3.65 -4.99
N ASN A 23 17.41 3.77 -4.33
CA ASN A 23 18.31 2.64 -4.06
C ASN A 23 18.01 1.96 -2.70
N GLN A 24 17.26 2.62 -1.83
CA GLN A 24 17.02 2.22 -0.45
C GLN A 24 15.68 1.47 -0.31
N VAL A 25 14.63 1.99 -0.95
CA VAL A 25 13.29 1.45 -0.82
C VAL A 25 12.97 0.41 -1.89
N GLU A 26 12.02 -0.44 -1.57
CA GLU A 26 11.42 -1.41 -2.47
C GLU A 26 9.92 -1.09 -2.62
N ILE A 27 9.50 -0.86 -3.86
CA ILE A 27 8.12 -0.53 -4.20
C ILE A 27 7.30 -1.81 -4.22
N LEU A 28 6.29 -1.88 -3.37
CA LEU A 28 5.28 -2.93 -3.35
C LEU A 28 4.03 -2.45 -4.07
N PHE A 29 3.39 -3.34 -4.83
CA PHE A 29 2.11 -3.08 -5.48
C PHE A 29 1.33 -4.39 -5.63
N GLY A 30 0.01 -4.31 -5.76
CA GLY A 30 -0.80 -5.51 -5.94
C GLY A 30 -2.26 -5.19 -6.25
N GLY A 31 -3.03 -6.24 -6.51
CA GLY A 31 -4.47 -6.13 -6.81
C GLY A 31 -4.77 -5.97 -8.30
N MET A 32 -3.81 -6.26 -9.17
CA MET A 32 -3.99 -6.22 -10.63
C MET A 32 -3.79 -7.64 -11.22
N PRO A 33 -4.24 -7.89 -12.46
CA PRO A 33 -3.89 -9.15 -13.13
C PRO A 33 -2.37 -9.31 -13.25
N TRP A 34 -1.87 -10.53 -13.09
CA TRP A 34 -0.43 -10.84 -13.07
C TRP A 34 0.37 -10.26 -14.27
N ARG A 35 -0.26 -10.11 -15.44
CA ARG A 35 0.36 -9.51 -16.64
C ARG A 35 0.63 -8.03 -16.44
N THR A 36 -0.34 -7.32 -15.88
CA THR A 36 -0.22 -5.89 -15.55
C THR A 36 0.84 -5.71 -14.48
N GLU A 37 0.84 -6.55 -13.44
CA GLU A 37 1.84 -6.51 -12.38
C GLU A 37 3.26 -6.74 -12.90
N ARG A 38 3.45 -7.71 -13.81
CA ARG A 38 4.74 -7.92 -14.48
C ARG A 38 5.19 -6.72 -15.31
N LEU A 39 4.27 -6.09 -16.04
CA LEU A 39 4.58 -4.89 -16.81
C LEU A 39 4.96 -3.73 -15.88
N THR A 40 4.20 -3.51 -14.81
CA THR A 40 4.48 -2.49 -13.78
C THR A 40 5.84 -2.73 -13.13
N GLN A 41 6.17 -3.97 -12.80
CA GLN A 41 7.49 -4.33 -12.27
C GLN A 41 8.61 -3.92 -13.24
N ALA A 42 8.51 -4.34 -14.50
CA ALA A 42 9.51 -4.04 -15.52
C ALA A 42 9.70 -2.53 -15.75
N VAL A 43 8.61 -1.75 -15.69
CA VAL A 43 8.68 -0.29 -15.79
C VAL A 43 9.46 0.32 -14.62
N PHE A 44 9.17 -0.08 -13.39
CA PHE A 44 9.90 0.46 -12.23
C PHE A 44 11.37 0.04 -12.22
N GLU A 45 11.67 -1.21 -12.56
CA GLU A 45 13.04 -1.72 -12.67
C GLU A 45 13.82 -0.99 -13.78
N ASN A 46 13.19 -0.70 -14.92
CA ASN A 46 13.79 0.10 -15.99
C ASN A 46 14.14 1.53 -15.53
N LEU A 47 13.37 2.09 -14.62
CA LEU A 47 13.63 3.40 -14.01
C LEU A 47 14.65 3.34 -12.85
N GLY A 48 15.18 2.15 -12.54
CA GLY A 48 16.19 1.91 -11.52
C GLY A 48 15.64 1.75 -10.10
N TYR A 49 14.33 1.53 -9.93
CA TYR A 49 13.75 1.21 -8.62
C TYR A 49 13.77 -0.30 -8.37
N LYS A 50 13.86 -0.69 -7.10
CA LYS A 50 13.49 -2.04 -6.67
C LYS A 50 11.98 -2.09 -6.59
N ALA A 51 11.35 -3.05 -7.26
CA ALA A 51 9.91 -3.15 -7.29
C ALA A 51 9.47 -4.61 -7.32
N ARG A 52 8.42 -4.95 -6.58
CA ARG A 52 7.93 -6.32 -6.46
C ARG A 52 6.42 -6.34 -6.31
N PRO A 53 5.71 -7.15 -7.11
CA PRO A 53 4.30 -7.41 -6.85
C PRO A 53 4.13 -8.19 -5.55
N LEU A 54 3.03 -7.95 -4.85
CA LEU A 54 2.64 -8.77 -3.72
C LEU A 54 2.41 -10.23 -4.18
N PRO A 55 2.56 -11.21 -3.26
CA PRO A 55 2.26 -12.61 -3.58
C PRO A 55 0.80 -12.79 -4.01
N PRO A 56 0.48 -13.81 -4.83
CA PRO A 56 -0.90 -14.09 -5.22
C PRO A 56 -1.83 -14.18 -4.01
N ALA A 57 -2.87 -13.33 -4.00
CA ALA A 57 -3.79 -13.24 -2.87
C ALA A 57 -4.60 -14.54 -2.69
N THR A 58 -4.84 -14.88 -1.43
CA THR A 58 -5.49 -16.09 -0.96
C THR A 58 -6.81 -15.77 -0.27
N ARG A 59 -7.60 -16.81 0.07
CA ARG A 59 -8.81 -16.62 0.88
C ARG A 59 -8.51 -16.15 2.30
N ALA A 60 -7.34 -16.47 2.85
CA ALA A 60 -6.92 -15.98 4.15
C ALA A 60 -6.72 -14.46 4.12
N ASP A 61 -6.15 -13.94 3.04
CA ASP A 61 -6.01 -12.50 2.81
C ASP A 61 -7.36 -11.81 2.74
N LEU A 62 -8.36 -12.40 2.08
CA LEU A 62 -9.72 -11.85 2.09
C LEU A 62 -10.30 -11.75 3.51
N SER A 63 -10.23 -12.83 4.30
CA SER A 63 -10.77 -12.82 5.66
C SER A 63 -10.12 -11.74 6.50
N ARG A 64 -8.77 -11.67 6.47
CA ARG A 64 -7.98 -10.66 7.19
C ARG A 64 -8.31 -9.24 6.71
N GLY A 65 -8.41 -9.05 5.40
CA GLY A 65 -8.69 -7.75 4.83
C GLY A 65 -10.11 -7.26 5.12
N ARG A 66 -11.10 -8.14 5.29
CA ARG A 66 -12.47 -7.75 5.69
C ARG A 66 -12.55 -7.24 7.13
N GLU A 67 -11.60 -7.59 7.99
CA GLU A 67 -11.52 -7.06 9.35
C GLU A 67 -11.03 -5.60 9.38
N LEU A 68 -10.32 -5.16 8.33
CA LEU A 68 -9.56 -3.91 8.33
C LEU A 68 -9.92 -2.95 7.19
N ALA A 69 -10.52 -3.45 6.11
CA ALA A 69 -11.06 -2.64 5.03
C ALA A 69 -12.43 -2.07 5.45
N ASP A 70 -12.69 -0.82 5.08
CA ASP A 70 -13.98 -0.20 5.41
C ASP A 70 -15.16 -0.90 4.75
N ILE A 71 -16.29 -0.84 5.45
CA ILE A 71 -17.56 -1.35 4.94
C ILE A 71 -17.94 -0.58 3.67
N GLY A 72 -18.14 -1.32 2.57
CA GLY A 72 -18.48 -0.76 1.27
C GLY A 72 -17.29 -0.45 0.36
N GLN A 73 -16.07 -0.79 0.78
CA GLN A 73 -14.96 -0.94 -0.16
C GLN A 73 -15.17 -2.18 -1.06
N CYS A 74 -14.60 -2.16 -2.27
CA CYS A 74 -14.78 -3.25 -3.22
C CYS A 74 -14.00 -4.50 -2.77
N CYS A 75 -14.46 -5.68 -3.17
CA CYS A 75 -13.84 -6.96 -2.81
C CYS A 75 -12.32 -7.03 -3.12
N PRO A 76 -11.83 -6.54 -4.28
CA PRO A 76 -10.40 -6.47 -4.54
C PRO A 76 -9.61 -5.72 -3.46
N THR A 77 -10.15 -4.64 -2.89
CA THR A 77 -9.49 -3.91 -1.80
C THR A 77 -9.31 -4.79 -0.57
N SER A 78 -10.32 -5.58 -0.17
CA SER A 78 -10.18 -6.51 0.94
C SER A 78 -9.07 -7.55 0.68
N PHE A 79 -9.02 -8.14 -0.51
CA PHE A 79 -7.93 -9.06 -0.84
C PHE A 79 -6.55 -8.39 -0.75
N THR A 80 -6.39 -7.22 -1.37
CA THR A 80 -5.10 -6.52 -1.41
C THR A 80 -4.67 -6.02 -0.04
N THR A 81 -5.60 -5.48 0.77
CA THR A 81 -5.32 -5.03 2.14
C THR A 81 -4.81 -6.18 3.01
N GLY A 82 -5.51 -7.32 3.02
CA GLY A 82 -5.08 -8.48 3.80
C GLY A 82 -3.76 -9.07 3.31
N ASN A 83 -3.56 -9.10 1.99
CA ASN A 83 -2.34 -9.61 1.37
C ASN A 83 -1.12 -8.73 1.68
N LEU A 84 -1.28 -7.40 1.65
CA LEU A 84 -0.25 -6.46 2.08
C LEU A 84 0.08 -6.63 3.56
N LEU A 85 -0.94 -6.76 4.42
CA LEU A 85 -0.73 -6.93 5.86
C LEU A 85 0.01 -8.22 6.18
N ASN A 86 -0.40 -9.35 5.62
CA ASN A 86 0.26 -10.64 5.83
C ASN A 86 1.72 -10.60 5.34
N PHE A 87 1.97 -9.93 4.20
CA PHE A 87 3.33 -9.70 3.72
C PHE A 87 4.15 -8.86 4.71
N LEU A 88 3.63 -7.71 5.16
CA LEU A 88 4.34 -6.82 6.07
C LEU A 88 4.56 -7.47 7.44
N GLU A 89 3.59 -8.18 8.00
CA GLU A 89 3.74 -8.93 9.27
C GLU A 89 4.88 -9.97 9.16
N SER A 90 4.96 -10.68 8.03
CA SER A 90 6.06 -11.62 7.79
C SER A 90 7.43 -10.94 7.70
N GLU A 91 7.49 -9.76 7.09
CA GLU A 91 8.72 -8.97 7.00
C GLU A 91 9.08 -8.35 8.35
N VAL A 92 8.12 -7.89 9.15
CA VAL A 92 8.34 -7.39 10.51
C VAL A 92 8.97 -8.49 11.37
N ALA A 93 8.49 -9.73 11.27
CA ALA A 93 9.08 -10.85 11.98
C ALA A 93 10.53 -11.15 11.54
N ARG A 94 10.89 -10.82 10.29
CA ARG A 94 12.20 -11.12 9.69
C ARG A 94 13.24 -10.02 9.92
N ILE A 95 12.84 -8.74 9.81
CA ILE A 95 13.77 -7.59 9.82
C ILE A 95 13.40 -6.52 10.85
N GLY A 96 12.29 -6.67 11.57
CA GLY A 96 11.81 -5.71 12.56
C GLY A 96 11.00 -4.57 11.96
N THR A 97 10.16 -3.95 12.80
CA THR A 97 9.20 -2.90 12.40
C THR A 97 9.87 -1.71 11.74
N GLN A 98 10.93 -1.17 12.35
CA GLN A 98 11.59 0.03 11.84
C GLN A 98 12.17 -0.21 10.44
N ALA A 99 12.82 -1.36 10.23
CA ALA A 99 13.38 -1.70 8.94
C ALA A 99 12.30 -1.89 7.86
N VAL A 100 11.12 -2.41 8.22
CA VAL A 100 9.97 -2.48 7.30
C VAL A 100 9.49 -1.08 6.91
N CYS A 101 9.33 -0.18 7.89
CA CYS A 101 8.92 1.20 7.64
C CYS A 101 9.91 1.96 6.75
N ASP A 102 11.21 1.72 6.92
CA ASP A 102 12.25 2.40 6.15
C ASP A 102 12.43 1.80 4.74
N ARG A 103 12.14 0.51 4.57
CA ARG A 103 12.42 -0.24 3.34
C ARG A 103 11.27 -0.26 2.34
N TYR A 104 10.02 -0.24 2.79
CA TYR A 104 8.88 -0.53 1.92
C TYR A 104 8.02 0.69 1.65
N VAL A 105 7.71 0.91 0.38
CA VAL A 105 6.69 1.86 -0.05
C VAL A 105 5.63 1.11 -0.83
N TYR A 106 4.37 1.19 -0.39
CA TYR A 106 3.26 0.60 -1.10
C TYR A 106 2.64 1.61 -2.06
N VAL A 107 2.52 1.24 -3.33
CA VAL A 107 1.90 2.03 -4.39
C VAL A 107 0.70 1.27 -4.93
N THR A 108 -0.43 1.96 -5.03
CA THR A 108 -1.66 1.44 -5.60
C THR A 108 -2.23 2.41 -6.63
N VAL A 109 -3.07 1.89 -7.52
CA VAL A 109 -3.77 2.71 -8.51
C VAL A 109 -4.61 3.80 -7.83
N GLY A 110 -4.47 5.05 -8.25
CA GLY A 110 -5.45 6.08 -7.92
C GLY A 110 -6.61 6.05 -8.91
N SER A 111 -7.76 6.64 -8.55
CA SER A 111 -8.83 6.91 -9.52
C SER A 111 -9.30 8.35 -9.36
N CYS A 112 -9.49 9.02 -10.50
CA CYS A 112 -10.21 10.29 -10.60
C CYS A 112 -11.61 10.13 -11.25
N GLY A 113 -12.02 8.90 -11.56
CA GLY A 113 -13.30 8.57 -12.19
C GLY A 113 -14.34 8.01 -11.22
N ALA A 114 -15.46 7.51 -11.76
CA ALA A 114 -16.61 7.00 -11.00
C ALA A 114 -16.31 5.78 -10.09
N CYS A 115 -15.10 5.22 -10.17
CA CYS A 115 -14.67 4.17 -9.25
C CYS A 115 -14.51 4.74 -7.84
N ARG A 116 -15.24 4.15 -6.88
CA ARG A 116 -15.15 4.50 -5.46
C ARG A 116 -13.73 4.34 -4.90
N PHE A 117 -12.85 3.60 -5.59
CA PHE A 117 -11.43 3.48 -5.21
C PHE A 117 -10.75 4.84 -5.03
N GLY A 118 -11.10 5.84 -5.85
CA GLY A 118 -10.57 7.20 -5.73
C GLY A 118 -10.95 7.92 -4.43
N GLN A 119 -12.00 7.44 -3.76
CA GLN A 119 -12.51 7.99 -2.50
C GLN A 119 -12.00 7.23 -1.26
N TYR A 120 -11.37 6.06 -1.43
CA TYR A 120 -10.90 5.26 -0.29
C TYR A 120 -9.77 5.93 0.49
N HIS A 121 -9.01 6.84 -0.14
CA HIS A 121 -8.03 7.65 0.58
C HIS A 121 -8.66 8.71 1.52
N GLN A 122 -9.99 8.93 1.42
CA GLN A 122 -10.75 9.86 2.26
C GLN A 122 -11.63 9.14 3.29
N SER A 123 -11.65 7.81 3.30
CA SER A 123 -12.45 6.99 4.21
C SER A 123 -11.74 6.77 5.54
#